data_AF-A0A5H2XVY5-F1
#
_entry.id   AF-A0A5H2XVY5-F1
#
_cell.length_a   1.000
_cell.length_b   1.000
_cell.length_c   1.000
_cell.angle_alpha   90.00
_cell.angle_beta   90.00
_cell.angle_gamma   90.00
#
_symmetry.space_group_name_H-M   'P 1'
#
loop_
_entity.id
_entity.type
_entity.pdbx_description
1 polymer ?
#
loop_
_entity_poly.entity_id
_entity_poly.type
_entity_poly.pdbx_seq_one_letter_code
_entity_poly.pdbx_strand_id
1 'polypeptide(L)' 'METNYNLEDLDDESLAYVNRLFSERYKQWKSDLHHYFEAFDDSQVALQESCPKELEGREDSWAWLCAHFQAPAFV' A
#
# COMPACT_ATOMS: atom_id res chain seq x y z
N MET A 1 -9.68 0.81 -12.70
CA MET A 1 -9.16 1.80 -11.73
C MET A 1 -9.25 3.14 -12.44
N GLU A 2 -10.25 3.94 -12.11
CA GLU A 2 -10.40 5.26 -12.72
C GLU A 2 -9.48 6.21 -11.96
N THR A 3 -8.49 6.76 -12.65
CA THR A 3 -7.62 7.80 -12.08
C THR A 3 -8.35 9.13 -12.16
N ASN A 4 -8.32 9.93 -11.10
CA ASN A 4 -8.92 11.27 -11.08
C ASN A 4 -8.19 12.29 -12.00
N TYR A 5 -7.25 11.82 -12.81
CA TYR A 5 -6.45 12.59 -13.74
C TYR A 5 -6.69 12.06 -15.15
N ASN A 6 -6.94 12.96 -16.10
CA ASN A 6 -6.94 12.63 -17.51
C ASN A 6 -5.49 12.38 -17.94
N LEU A 7 -5.15 11.12 -18.21
CA LEU A 7 -3.82 10.69 -18.67
C LEU A 7 -3.81 10.44 -20.19
N GLU A 8 -4.93 10.62 -20.89
CA GLU A 8 -5.08 10.28 -22.31
C GLU A 8 -4.30 11.22 -23.23
N ASP A 9 -4.05 12.46 -22.79
CA ASP A 9 -3.35 13.50 -23.58
C ASP A 9 -1.83 13.56 -23.30
N LEU A 10 -1.27 12.62 -22.53
CA LEU A 10 0.17 12.58 -22.29
C LEU A 10 0.91 12.00 -23.48
N ASP A 11 2.03 12.61 -23.86
CA ASP A 11 3.00 11.99 -24.76
C ASP A 11 3.67 10.76 -24.11
N ASP A 12 4.28 9.91 -24.93
CA ASP A 12 4.88 8.65 -24.48
C ASP A 12 5.99 8.84 -23.43
N GLU A 13 6.76 9.94 -23.51
CA GLU A 13 7.84 10.22 -22.55
C GLU A 13 7.27 10.65 -21.20
N SER A 14 6.29 11.54 -21.22
CA SER A 14 5.54 11.99 -20.04
C SER A 14 4.84 10.82 -19.35
N LEU A 15 4.19 9.94 -20.12
CA LEU A 15 3.52 8.75 -19.60
C LEU A 15 4.52 7.76 -18.98
N ALA A 16 5.65 7.53 -19.63
CA ALA A 16 6.71 6.66 -19.10
C ALA A 16 7.30 7.20 -17.79
N TYR A 17 7.52 8.53 -17.71
CA TYR A 17 8.00 9.18 -16.51
C TYR A 17 7.01 9.04 -15.34
N VAL A 18 5.72 9.32 -15.58
CA VAL A 18 4.66 9.20 -14.58
C VAL A 18 4.53 7.76 -14.08
N ASN A 19 4.55 6.77 -14.98
CA ASN A 19 4.50 5.35 -14.61
C ASN A 19 5.71 4.92 -13.77
N ARG A 20 6.90 5.42 -14.11
CA ARG A 20 8.11 5.18 -13.30
C ARG A 20 7.94 5.77 -11.91
N LEU A 21 7.49 7.02 -11.80
CA LEU A 21 7.28 7.69 -10.52
C LEU A 21 6.25 6.94 -9.65
N PHE A 22 5.12 6.53 -10.23
CA PHE A 22 4.13 5.70 -9.53
C PHE A 22 4.70 4.37 -9.07
N SER A 23 5.51 3.72 -9.91
CA SER A 23 6.16 2.46 -9.55
C SER A 23 7.14 2.62 -8.40
N GLU A 24 7.96 3.67 -8.41
CA GLU A 24 8.89 3.99 -7.32
C GLU A 24 8.13 4.33 -6.03
N ARG A 25 7.09 5.16 -6.10
CA ARG A 25 6.23 5.49 -4.94
C ARG A 25 5.50 4.28 -4.37
N TYR A 26 4.99 3.40 -5.22
CA TYR A 26 4.31 2.18 -4.80
C TYR A 26 5.27 1.22 -4.09
N LYS A 27 6.50 1.07 -4.61
CA LYS A 27 7.55 0.29 -3.93
C LYS A 27 7.89 0.86 -2.57
N GLN A 28 8.06 2.18 -2.47
CA GLN A 28 8.34 2.84 -1.20
C GLN A 28 7.19 2.64 -0.21
N TRP A 29 5.95 2.90 -0.64
CA TRP A 29 4.76 2.71 0.19
C TRP A 29 4.66 1.27 0.72
N LYS A 30 4.93 0.26 -0.11
CA LYS A 30 4.99 -1.14 0.34
C LYS A 30 6.07 -1.40 1.39
N SER A 31 7.27 -0.86 1.18
CA SER A 31 8.38 -1.02 2.12
C SER A 31 8.09 -0.37 3.47
N ASP A 32 7.54 0.84 3.44
CA ASP A 32 7.17 1.59 4.65
C ASP A 32 6.06 0.84 5.41
N LEU A 33 5.07 0.30 4.68
CA LEU A 33 4.00 -0.49 5.27
C LEU A 33 4.51 -1.81 5.86
N HIS A 34 5.45 -2.48 5.20
CA HIS A 34 6.08 -3.69 5.73
C HIS A 34 6.83 -3.40 7.04
N HIS A 35 7.68 -2.37 7.07
CA HIS A 35 8.39 -1.95 8.28
C HIS A 35 7.43 -1.57 9.41
N TYR A 36 6.31 -0.92 9.08
CA TYR A 36 5.26 -0.62 10.05
C TYR A 36 4.71 -1.90 10.69
N PHE A 37 4.47 -2.95 9.90
CA PHE A 37 3.98 -4.23 10.40
C PHE A 37 5.02 -5.06 11.15
N GLU A 38 6.30 -4.96 10.80
CA GLU A 38 7.39 -5.61 11.55
C GLU A 38 7.53 -5.08 12.98
N ALA A 39 7.08 -3.84 13.25
CA ALA A 39 7.09 -3.28 14.59
C ALA A 39 6.07 -3.92 15.56
N PHE A 40 5.19 -4.79 15.05
CA PHE A 40 4.21 -5.52 15.86
C PHE A 40 4.58 -6.99 15.98
N ASP A 41 4.73 -7.46 17.22
CA ASP A 41 4.99 -8.88 17.52
C ASP A 41 3.78 -9.78 17.18
N ASP A 42 2.57 -9.21 17.11
CA ASP A 42 1.33 -9.95 16.84
C ASP A 42 0.41 -9.19 15.86
N SER A 43 -0.04 -9.92 14.84
CA SER A 43 -1.05 -9.52 13.85
C SER A 43 -2.37 -9.00 14.41
N GLN A 44 -2.85 -9.56 15.52
CA GLN A 44 -4.10 -9.18 16.14
C GLN A 44 -3.97 -7.81 16.81
N VAL A 45 -2.79 -7.48 17.33
CA VAL A 45 -2.49 -6.16 17.93
C VAL A 45 -2.44 -5.10 16.82
N ALA A 46 -1.76 -5.39 15.71
CA ALA A 46 -1.74 -4.51 14.53
C ALA A 46 -3.16 -4.26 13.97
N LEU A 47 -4.01 -5.29 14.01
CA LEU A 47 -5.38 -5.19 13.52
C LEU A 47 -6.25 -4.28 14.41
N GLN A 48 -6.15 -4.40 15.73
CA GLN A 48 -7.02 -3.70 16.68
C GLN A 48 -6.59 -2.28 17.01
N GLU A 49 -5.29 -2.03 17.16
CA GLU A 49 -4.80 -0.76 17.71
C GLU A 49 -4.32 0.22 16.64
N SER A 50 -4.23 -0.21 15.38
CA SER A 50 -3.38 0.45 14.39
C SER A 50 -4.00 0.61 13.00
N CYS A 51 -5.32 0.34 12.84
CA CYS A 51 -6.00 0.61 11.57
C CYS A 51 -5.86 2.10 11.21
N PRO A 52 -5.22 2.43 10.06
CA PRO A 52 -5.10 3.81 9.61
C PRO A 52 -6.48 4.41 9.36
N LYS A 53 -6.67 5.70 9.67
CA LYS A 53 -7.94 6.41 9.41
C LYS A 53 -8.32 6.40 7.93
N GLU A 54 -7.32 6.33 7.06
CA GLU A 54 -7.47 6.21 5.61
C GLU A 54 -8.17 4.90 5.18
N LEU A 55 -8.18 3.89 6.07
CA LEU A 55 -8.82 2.59 5.87
C LEU A 55 -10.06 2.39 6.74
N GLU A 56 -10.54 3.43 7.44
CA GLU A 56 -11.78 3.39 8.20
C GLU A 56 -12.97 3.10 7.25
N GLY A 57 -13.81 2.11 7.59
CA GLY A 57 -14.86 1.58 6.71
C GLY A 57 -14.36 0.61 5.63
N ARG A 58 -13.07 0.22 5.66
CA ARG A 58 -12.46 -0.83 4.83
C ARG A 58 -11.71 -1.85 5.68
N GLU A 59 -12.31 -2.26 6.78
CA GLU A 59 -11.71 -3.14 7.78
C GLU A 59 -11.24 -4.48 7.19
N ASP A 60 -11.98 -5.02 6.21
CA ASP A 60 -11.58 -6.23 5.48
C ASP A 60 -10.28 -6.04 4.68
N SER A 61 -10.08 -4.83 4.11
CA SER A 61 -8.84 -4.50 3.39
C SER A 61 -7.67 -4.38 4.37
N TRP A 62 -7.91 -3.83 5.56
CA TRP A 62 -6.89 -3.76 6.62
C TRP A 62 -6.51 -5.15 7.12
N ALA A 63 -7.50 -6.01 7.41
CA ALA A 63 -7.28 -7.39 7.84
C ALA A 63 -6.47 -8.19 6.81
N TRP A 64 -6.77 -8.01 5.53
CA TRP A 64 -6.01 -8.63 4.46
C TRP A 64 -4.54 -8.16 4.43
N LEU A 65 -4.29 -6.85 4.60
CA LEU A 65 -2.94 -6.29 4.64
C LEU A 65 -2.15 -6.86 5.83
N CYS A 66 -2.71 -6.87 7.03
CA CYS A 66 -2.04 -7.46 8.21
C CYS A 66 -1.62 -8.91 7.94
N ALA A 67 -2.56 -9.75 7.47
CA ALA A 67 -2.28 -11.15 7.18
C ALA A 67 -1.22 -11.34 6.08
N HIS A 68 -1.23 -10.48 5.05
CA HIS A 68 -0.28 -10.55 3.94
C HIS A 68 1.15 -10.22 4.38
N PHE A 69 1.34 -9.11 5.10
CA PHE A 69 2.67 -8.60 5.47
C PHE A 69 3.31 -9.37 6.63
N GLN A 70 2.51 -10.05 7.46
CA GLN A 70 2.99 -10.87 8.58
C GLN A 70 3.08 -12.37 8.23
N ALA A 71 2.75 -12.75 7.00
CA ALA A 71 2.90 -14.12 6.54
C ALA A 71 4.40 -14.50 6.51
N PRO A 72 4.78 -15.72 6.96
CA PRO A 72 6.18 -16.18 6.94
C PRO A 72 6.84 -16.16 5.55
N ALA A 73 6.05 -16.15 4.49
CA ALA A 73 6.52 -16.14 3.11
C ALA A 73 6.78 -14.71 2.56
N PHE A 74 6.48 -13.67 3.33
CA PHE A 74 6.59 -12.27 2.88
C PHE A 74 7.99 -11.67 3.14
N VAL A 75 8.91 -12.43 3.75
CA VAL A 75 10.32 -12.03 4.00
C VAL A 75 11.12 -11.85 2.72
#